data_AF-A0A7J9DYY7-F1
#
_entry.id   AF-A0A7J9DYY7-F1
#
_cell.length_a   1.000
_cell.length_b   1.000
_cell.length_c   1.000
_cell.angle_alpha   90.00
_cell.angle_beta   90.00
_cell.angle_gamma   90.00
#
_symmetry.space_group_name_H-M   'P 1'
#
loop_
_entity.id
_entity.type
_entity.pdbx_description
1 polymer ?
#
loop_
_entity_poly.entity_id
_entity_poly.type
_entity_poly.pdbx_seq_one_letter_code
_entity_poly.pdbx_strand_id
1 'polypeptide(L)'
;MPDAFKIFTGINTTVNSDLRYMIWDNPPKMEPHFLNISDYDQMAQSGAAFARMFKEDDPVLDMVDEKILKRKRNQAAPGAWCTGRKSWWSDTCSQWGDVNVLKPGPQAKKFAETITNLLDDWNSQSNQC
;
A
#
# COMPACT_ATOMS: atom_id res chain seq x y z
N MET A 1 3.40 -13.88 15.86
CA MET A 1 2.02 -13.38 16.05
C MET A 1 1.95 -12.02 15.37
N PRO A 2 1.21 -11.83 14.27
CA PRO A 2 1.06 -10.50 13.72
C PRO A 2 -0.01 -9.75 14.50
N ASP A 3 0.34 -8.54 14.92
CA ASP A 3 -0.53 -7.61 15.62
C ASP A 3 -1.75 -7.24 14.77
N ALA A 4 -2.95 -7.53 15.26
CA ALA A 4 -4.20 -7.09 14.66
C ALA A 4 -4.34 -5.57 14.81
N PHE A 5 -4.64 -4.88 13.72
CA PHE A 5 -4.88 -3.44 13.73
C PHE A 5 -6.29 -3.18 14.29
N LYS A 6 -6.40 -2.53 15.47
CA LYS A 6 -7.68 -2.20 16.11
C LYS A 6 -8.18 -0.83 15.63
N ILE A 7 -9.29 -0.81 14.89
CA ILE A 7 -10.05 0.42 14.63
C ILE A 7 -11.07 0.58 15.79
N PHE A 8 -10.88 1.58 16.65
CA PHE A 8 -11.67 1.77 17.87
C PHE A 8 -13.02 2.47 17.60
N THR A 9 -14.12 1.72 17.59
CA THR A 9 -15.49 2.20 17.93
C THR A 9 -16.34 1.05 18.48
N GLY A 10 -16.56 1.01 19.80
CA GLY A 10 -17.74 0.45 20.52
C GLY A 10 -18.28 -0.99 20.28
N ILE A 11 -17.85 -1.72 19.26
CA ILE A 11 -18.31 -3.06 18.84
C ILE A 11 -17.06 -3.92 18.62
N ASN A 12 -17.15 -5.25 18.63
CA ASN A 12 -16.02 -6.15 18.32
C ASN A 12 -15.58 -6.05 16.84
N THR A 13 -15.04 -4.90 16.44
CA THR A 13 -14.67 -4.50 15.07
C THR A 13 -13.24 -4.92 14.70
N THR A 14 -12.74 -6.01 15.29
CA THR A 14 -11.38 -6.48 15.00
C THR A 14 -11.41 -7.35 13.75
N VAL A 15 -10.82 -6.84 12.66
CA VAL A 15 -10.53 -7.62 11.45
C VAL A 15 -9.17 -8.26 11.62
N ASN A 16 -9.05 -9.56 11.32
CA ASN A 16 -7.77 -10.29 11.39
C ASN A 16 -6.90 -10.03 10.15
N SER A 17 -6.48 -8.78 9.96
CA SER A 17 -5.55 -8.38 8.92
C SER A 17 -4.62 -7.29 9.44
N ASP A 18 -3.33 -7.42 9.14
CA ASP A 18 -2.34 -6.39 9.45
C ASP A 18 -2.02 -5.50 8.23
N LEU A 19 -2.73 -5.71 7.11
CA LEU A 19 -2.61 -4.96 5.85
C LEU A 19 -1.20 -4.95 5.25
N ARG A 20 -0.35 -5.91 5.63
CA ARG A 20 1.04 -6.04 5.15
C ARG A 20 1.17 -7.20 4.16
N TYR A 21 1.73 -6.92 3.00
CA TYR A 21 2.22 -7.96 2.09
C TYR A 21 3.58 -8.46 2.55
N MET A 22 3.68 -9.77 2.78
CA MET A 22 4.92 -10.46 3.12
C MET A 22 4.88 -11.89 2.58
N ILE A 23 6.02 -12.39 2.10
CA ILE A 23 6.17 -13.77 1.66
C ILE A 23 6.96 -14.52 2.73
N TRP A 24 6.47 -15.68 3.14
CA TRP A 24 7.17 -16.57 4.07
C TRP A 24 7.73 -17.77 3.32
N ASP A 25 8.97 -18.13 3.63
CA ASP A 25 9.56 -19.39 3.17
C ASP A 25 8.77 -20.59 3.74
N ASN A 26 8.88 -21.76 3.10
CA ASN A 26 8.35 -23.01 3.64
C ASN A 26 9.50 -24.03 3.82
N PRO A 27 9.89 -24.39 5.06
CA PRO A 27 9.32 -23.92 6.33
C PRO A 27 9.65 -22.45 6.63
N PRO A 28 8.82 -21.75 7.43
CA PRO A 28 9.03 -20.33 7.75
C PRO A 28 10.31 -20.12 8.56
N LYS A 29 11.05 -19.08 8.19
CA LYS A 29 12.21 -18.58 8.95
C LYS A 29 11.75 -17.61 10.04
N MET A 30 12.70 -17.10 10.85
CA MET A 30 12.40 -16.08 11.87
C MET A 30 11.87 -14.78 11.26
N GLU A 31 12.37 -14.43 10.07
CA GLU A 31 11.97 -13.24 9.31
C GLU A 31 11.40 -13.64 7.94
N PRO A 32 10.44 -12.85 7.41
CA PRO A 32 9.89 -13.10 6.09
C PRO A 32 10.93 -12.85 4.99
N HIS A 33 10.64 -13.37 3.80
CA HIS A 33 11.46 -13.22 2.60
C HIS A 33 11.67 -11.74 2.24
N PHE A 34 12.87 -11.41 1.77
CA PHE A 34 13.15 -10.10 1.17
C PHE A 34 12.52 -10.02 -0.22
N LEU A 35 11.48 -9.21 -0.36
CA LEU A 35 10.82 -8.95 -1.62
C LEU A 35 11.81 -8.39 -2.63
N ASN A 36 11.75 -8.92 -3.86
CA ASN A 36 12.57 -8.49 -4.98
C ASN A 36 11.70 -8.27 -6.24
N ILE A 37 12.33 -8.01 -7.38
CA ILE A 37 11.64 -7.75 -8.66
C ILE A 37 10.62 -8.85 -9.02
N SER A 38 10.92 -10.14 -8.75
CA SER A 38 10.01 -11.26 -9.06
C SER A 38 8.68 -11.17 -8.32
N ASP A 39 8.68 -10.55 -7.15
CA ASP A 39 7.53 -10.49 -6.25
C ASP A 39 6.70 -9.23 -6.47
N TYR A 40 7.20 -8.29 -7.28
CA TYR A 40 6.62 -6.95 -7.46
C TYR A 40 5.16 -7.03 -7.90
N ASP A 41 4.84 -7.84 -8.91
CA ASP A 41 3.49 -7.88 -9.46
C ASP A 41 2.49 -8.43 -8.45
N GLN A 42 2.87 -9.47 -7.69
CA GLN A 42 2.02 -10.01 -6.63
C GLN A 42 1.83 -8.99 -5.49
N MET A 43 2.92 -8.34 -5.07
CA MET A 43 2.88 -7.28 -4.06
C MET A 43 1.97 -6.14 -4.48
N ALA A 44 2.18 -5.58 -5.68
CA ALA A 44 1.39 -4.48 -6.23
C ALA A 44 -0.07 -4.86 -6.49
N GLN A 45 -0.35 -6.17 -6.62
CA GLN A 45 -1.70 -6.68 -6.81
C GLN A 45 -2.40 -7.12 -5.53
N SER A 46 -1.70 -7.21 -4.40
CA SER A 46 -2.27 -7.69 -3.14
C SER A 46 -3.36 -6.79 -2.55
N GLY A 47 -3.32 -5.49 -2.87
CA GLY A 47 -4.18 -4.48 -2.22
C GLY A 47 -3.79 -4.20 -0.76
N ALA A 48 -2.67 -4.74 -0.29
CA ALA A 48 -2.10 -4.41 1.00
C ALA A 48 -1.64 -2.94 1.03
N ALA A 49 -1.79 -2.29 2.19
CA ALA A 49 -1.35 -0.91 2.38
C ALA A 49 0.18 -0.81 2.52
N PHE A 50 0.80 -1.87 3.05
CA PHE A 50 2.22 -1.94 3.35
C PHE A 50 2.84 -3.20 2.76
N ALA A 51 4.16 -3.21 2.59
CA ALA A 51 4.91 -4.39 2.20
C ALA A 51 6.24 -4.47 2.97
N ARG A 52 6.68 -5.68 3.32
CA ARG A 52 8.01 -5.95 3.92
C ARG A 52 8.43 -7.40 3.69
N MET A 53 9.72 -7.75 3.71
CA MET A 53 10.90 -6.88 3.92
C MET A 53 11.52 -6.50 2.58
N PHE A 54 12.26 -5.40 2.53
CA PHE A 54 13.06 -5.01 1.36
C PHE A 54 14.53 -4.98 1.77
N LYS A 55 15.41 -5.39 0.87
CA LYS A 55 16.84 -5.08 1.05
C LYS A 55 17.05 -3.61 0.76
N GLU A 56 18.01 -3.02 1.45
CA GLU A 56 18.49 -1.68 1.12
C GLU A 56 18.96 -1.65 -0.35
N ASP A 57 18.59 -0.60 -1.06
CA ASP A 57 18.92 -0.38 -2.48
C ASP A 57 18.47 -1.50 -3.46
N ASP A 58 17.49 -2.33 -3.07
CA ASP A 58 16.95 -3.34 -3.99
C ASP A 58 16.18 -2.69 -5.15
N PRO A 59 16.38 -3.12 -6.41
CA PRO A 59 15.70 -2.51 -7.57
C PRO A 59 14.17 -2.59 -7.52
N VAL A 60 13.58 -3.45 -6.69
CA VAL A 60 12.13 -3.44 -6.47
C VAL A 60 11.64 -2.11 -5.89
N LEU A 61 12.47 -1.40 -5.12
CA LEU A 61 12.16 -0.07 -4.58
C LEU A 61 12.07 0.98 -5.70
N ASP A 62 12.93 0.89 -6.71
CA ASP A 62 12.82 1.73 -7.91
C ASP A 62 11.53 1.45 -8.67
N MET A 63 11.10 0.18 -8.73
CA MET A 63 9.82 -0.18 -9.34
C MET A 63 8.64 0.40 -8.55
N VAL A 64 8.68 0.39 -7.22
CA VAL A 64 7.65 1.03 -6.38
C VAL A 64 7.58 2.53 -6.68
N ASP A 65 8.73 3.21 -6.74
CA ASP A 65 8.82 4.64 -7.05
C ASP A 65 8.23 4.96 -8.42
N GLU A 66 8.64 4.24 -9.46
CA GLU A 66 8.23 4.51 -10.84
C GLU A 66 6.78 4.09 -11.10
N LYS A 67 6.39 2.89 -10.66
CA LYS A 67 5.13 2.26 -11.09
C LYS A 67 3.98 2.51 -10.14
N ILE A 68 4.23 2.62 -8.83
CA ILE A 68 3.19 2.91 -7.83
C ILE A 68 3.14 4.40 -7.52
N LEU A 69 4.26 4.98 -7.07
CA LEU A 69 4.32 6.37 -6.62
C LEU A 69 4.38 7.37 -7.78
N LYS A 70 4.73 6.91 -8.99
CA LYS A 70 4.90 7.73 -10.19
C LYS A 70 5.88 8.88 -9.98
N ARG A 71 6.93 8.66 -9.19
CA ARG A 71 7.94 9.66 -8.86
C ARG A 71 9.29 9.32 -9.48
N LYS A 72 10.09 10.34 -9.77
CA LYS A 72 11.51 10.15 -10.11
C LYS A 72 12.37 10.18 -8.87
N ARG A 73 13.62 9.76 -9.03
CA ARG A 73 14.65 9.86 -7.98
C ARG A 73 14.71 11.30 -7.43
N ASN A 74 14.76 11.42 -6.11
CA ASN A 74 14.81 12.70 -5.37
C ASN A 74 13.60 13.62 -5.59
N GLN A 75 12.48 13.10 -6.09
CA GLN A 75 11.23 13.85 -6.22
C GLN A 75 10.19 13.31 -5.23
N ALA A 76 9.34 14.22 -4.75
CA ALA A 76 8.16 13.85 -3.99
C ALA A 76 7.19 13.06 -4.88
N ALA A 77 6.41 12.16 -4.28
CA ALA A 77 5.34 11.49 -5.00
C ALA A 77 4.29 12.51 -5.47
N PRO A 78 3.91 12.52 -6.76
CA PRO A 78 2.83 13.37 -7.22
C PRO A 78 1.51 12.99 -6.57
N GLY A 79 0.81 14.00 -6.04
CA GLY A 79 -0.50 13.87 -5.43
C GLY A 79 -1.43 15.00 -5.83
N ALA A 80 -2.61 15.06 -5.20
CA ALA A 80 -3.56 16.14 -5.43
C ALA A 80 -3.02 17.53 -5.05
N TRP A 81 -2.00 17.56 -4.18
CA TRP A 81 -1.29 18.77 -3.79
C TRP A 81 -0.36 19.33 -4.90
N CYS A 82 -0.09 18.60 -5.97
CA CYS A 82 0.74 19.13 -7.06
C CYS A 82 -0.10 19.99 -8.02
N THR A 83 0.09 21.31 -7.96
CA THR A 83 -0.73 22.31 -8.70
C THR A 83 0.03 22.99 -9.83
N GLY A 84 1.32 22.68 -10.01
CA GLY A 84 2.13 23.23 -11.08
C GLY A 84 1.61 22.85 -12.46
N ARG A 85 1.78 23.73 -13.44
CA ARG A 85 1.39 23.41 -14.82
C ARG A 85 2.34 22.34 -15.37
N LYS A 86 1.78 21.29 -15.95
CA LYS A 86 2.55 20.28 -16.68
C LYS A 86 3.11 20.93 -17.95
N SER A 87 4.43 21.03 -18.04
CA SER A 87 5.13 21.44 -19.26
C SER A 87 6.31 20.50 -19.51
N TRP A 88 6.89 20.54 -20.71
CA TRP A 88 8.07 19.72 -21.02
C TRP A 88 9.26 19.99 -20.09
N TRP A 89 9.31 21.19 -19.51
CA TRP A 89 10.43 21.67 -18.70
C TRP A 89 10.09 21.84 -17.21
N SER A 90 8.83 21.61 -16.80
CA SER A 90 8.40 21.81 -15.42
C SER A 90 7.70 20.59 -14.84
N ASP A 91 8.15 20.22 -13.65
CA ASP A 91 7.47 19.23 -12.82
C ASP A 91 6.18 19.83 -12.26
N THR A 92 5.12 19.03 -12.25
CA THR A 92 3.80 19.41 -11.72
C THR A 92 3.90 19.67 -10.21
N CYS A 93 4.84 19.00 -9.52
CA CYS A 93 5.05 19.13 -8.09
C CYS A 93 6.06 20.20 -7.68
N SER A 94 6.50 21.08 -8.59
CA SER A 94 7.28 22.27 -8.23
C SER A 94 6.45 23.36 -7.54
N GLN A 95 5.11 23.29 -7.63
CA GLN A 95 4.18 24.14 -6.90
C GLN A 95 3.25 23.26 -6.08
N TRP A 96 3.04 23.65 -4.82
CA TRP A 96 2.27 22.91 -3.85
C TRP A 96 0.98 23.67 -3.56
N GLY A 97 -0.15 22.97 -3.66
CA GLY A 97 -1.47 23.43 -3.26
C GLY A 97 -1.86 22.91 -1.88
N ASP A 98 -3.16 22.74 -1.67
CA ASP A 98 -3.71 22.21 -0.42
C ASP A 98 -3.40 20.71 -0.27
N VAL A 99 -2.67 20.38 0.80
CA VAL A 99 -2.28 19.01 1.15
C VAL A 99 -3.43 18.18 1.72
N ASN A 100 -4.54 18.82 2.10
CA ASN A 100 -5.72 18.13 2.63
C ASN A 100 -6.63 17.58 1.53
N VAL A 101 -6.39 17.94 0.26
CA VAL A 101 -7.16 17.40 -0.86
C VAL A 101 -6.75 15.95 -1.08
N LEU A 102 -7.71 15.03 -0.92
CA LEU A 102 -7.51 13.61 -1.17
C LEU A 102 -8.11 13.22 -2.53
N LYS A 103 -7.27 12.70 -3.43
CA LYS A 103 -7.71 12.14 -4.71
C LYS A 103 -7.22 10.70 -4.83
N PRO A 104 -8.11 9.70 -4.76
CA PRO A 104 -7.71 8.30 -4.83
C PRO A 104 -7.03 7.94 -6.15
N GLY A 105 -5.80 7.43 -6.07
CA GLY A 105 -5.11 6.79 -7.18
C GLY A 105 -5.53 5.33 -7.38
N PRO A 106 -4.98 4.63 -8.39
CA PRO A 106 -5.27 3.21 -8.64
C PRO A 106 -5.03 2.31 -7.42
N GLN A 107 -3.92 2.50 -6.71
CA GLN A 107 -3.61 1.71 -5.51
C GLN A 107 -4.56 2.00 -4.35
N ALA A 108 -5.04 3.24 -4.20
CA ALA A 108 -6.03 3.58 -3.19
C ALA A 108 -7.39 2.92 -3.45
N LYS A 109 -7.78 2.79 -4.73
CA LYS A 109 -9.00 2.05 -5.12
C LYS A 109 -8.85 0.57 -4.79
N LYS A 110 -7.69 -0.02 -5.11
CA LYS A 110 -7.39 -1.41 -4.80
C LYS A 110 -7.41 -1.71 -3.30
N PHE A 111 -6.82 -0.81 -2.51
CA PHE A 111 -6.89 -0.89 -1.06
C PHE A 111 -8.33 -0.84 -0.55
N ALA A 112 -9.17 0.05 -1.11
CA ALA A 112 -10.59 0.13 -0.74
C ALA A 112 -11.34 -1.17 -1.05
N GLU A 113 -11.04 -1.85 -2.17
CA GLU A 113 -11.58 -3.18 -2.50
C GLU A 113 -11.16 -4.21 -1.43
N THR A 114 -9.89 -4.24 -1.04
CA THR A 114 -9.39 -5.14 0.02
C THR A 114 -10.09 -4.90 1.35
N ILE A 115 -10.27 -3.63 1.76
CA ILE A 115 -11.01 -3.30 2.99
C ILE A 115 -12.47 -3.74 2.89
N THR A 116 -13.12 -3.57 1.74
CA THR A 116 -14.51 -4.01 1.53
C THR A 116 -14.62 -5.53 1.70
N ASN A 117 -13.74 -6.29 1.05
CA ASN A 117 -13.72 -7.75 1.17
C ASN A 117 -13.48 -8.22 2.61
N LEU A 118 -12.56 -7.56 3.33
CA LEU A 118 -12.28 -7.89 4.74
C LEU A 118 -13.49 -7.64 5.65
N LEU A 119 -14.27 -6.59 5.38
CA LEU A 119 -15.50 -6.30 6.11
C LEU A 119 -16.61 -7.29 5.77
N ASP A 120 -16.75 -7.69 4.50
CA ASP A 120 -17.71 -8.69 4.05
C ASP A 120 -17.42 -10.07 4.67
N ASP A 121 -16.15 -10.47 4.70
CA ASP A 121 -15.70 -11.71 5.35
C ASP A 121 -16.02 -11.69 6.86
N TRP A 122 -15.72 -10.59 7.55
CA TRP A 122 -16.03 -10.43 8.98
C TRP A 122 -17.54 -10.52 9.25
N ASN A 123 -18.35 -9.84 8.42
CA ASN A 123 -19.81 -9.93 8.51
C ASN A 123 -20.29 -11.38 8.30
N SER A 124 -19.72 -12.10 7.33
CA SER A 124 -20.10 -13.50 7.07
C SER A 124 -19.79 -14.43 8.25
N GLN A 125 -18.63 -14.27 8.90
CA GLN A 125 -18.22 -15.06 10.06
C GLN A 125 -19.05 -14.72 11.31
N SER A 126 -19.41 -13.45 11.50
CA SER A 126 -20.28 -13.03 12.61
C SER A 126 -21.70 -13.63 12.55
N ASN A 127 -22.13 -14.04 11.35
CA ASN A 127 -23.44 -14.62 11.10
C ASN A 127 -23.44 -16.16 11.09
N GLN A 128 -22.30 -16.80 11.39
CA GLN A 128 -22.22 -18.25 11.53
C GLN A 128 -22.37 -18.63 13.01
N CYS A 129 -23.44 -19.38 13.32
CA CYS A 129 -23.70 -20.01 14.62
C CYS A 129 -23.29 -21.47 14.57
#